data_AF-A0A2E7NXJ9-F1
#
_entry.id   AF-A0A2E7NXJ9-F1
#
_cell.length_a   1.000
_cell.length_b   1.000
_cell.length_c   1.000
_cell.angle_alpha   90.00
_cell.angle_beta   90.00
_cell.angle_gamma   90.00
#
_symmetry.space_group_name_H-M   'P 1'
#
loop_
_entity.id
_entity.type
_entity.pdbx_description
1 polymer ?
#
loop_
_entity_poly.entity_id
_entity_poly.type
_entity_poly.pdbx_seq_one_letter_code
_entity_poly.pdbx_strand_id
1 'polypeptide(L)'
;MKIYPAIFFLLLFLLNCAHAQLPRDCSDASQKLLEAEVQQGNPKAQYLLGTQLLTGQCGRKDSDEGVKLETKSAESGYPPAIHILGVILRKERSIQEAVPFFLGAAQKGFRLAEVDLAFAYGEGSPIKNLPLSYAWFSVAESHEEKAELKQFLASNLKMLAGKMGDADMEKANQLKEKLLSDFGSIPRFKDDP
;
A
#
# COMPACT_ATOMS: atom_id res chain seq x y z
N MET A 1 45.79 -15.40 -22.69
CA MET A 1 45.79 -14.04 -22.13
C MET A 1 44.51 -13.88 -21.31
N LYS A 2 44.58 -14.04 -19.98
CA LYS A 2 43.42 -14.04 -19.06
C LYS A 2 43.30 -12.64 -18.47
N ILE A 3 42.27 -11.88 -18.85
CA ILE A 3 41.99 -10.55 -18.30
C ILE A 3 40.48 -10.44 -18.02
N TYR A 4 39.94 -11.03 -16.95
CA TYR A 4 38.58 -10.69 -16.48
C TYR A 4 38.32 -10.90 -14.95
N PRO A 5 39.21 -10.54 -13.99
CA PRO A 5 38.79 -10.48 -12.60
C PRO A 5 38.11 -9.14 -12.24
N ALA A 6 38.53 -8.01 -12.81
CA ALA A 6 38.06 -6.68 -12.38
C ALA A 6 36.60 -6.35 -12.78
N ILE A 7 36.15 -6.78 -13.95
CA ILE A 7 34.77 -6.52 -14.43
C ILE A 7 33.74 -7.38 -13.66
N PHE A 8 34.14 -8.60 -13.25
CA PHE A 8 33.30 -9.47 -12.43
C PHE A 8 33.12 -8.92 -11.01
N PHE A 9 34.16 -8.34 -10.43
CA PHE A 9 34.08 -7.64 -9.14
C PHE A 9 33.26 -6.34 -9.20
N LEU A 10 33.34 -5.57 -10.30
CA LEU A 10 32.52 -4.36 -10.48
C LEU A 10 31.03 -4.71 -10.64
N LEU A 11 30.72 -5.78 -11.38
CA LEU A 11 29.35 -6.30 -11.50
C LEU A 11 28.83 -6.85 -10.16
N LEU A 12 29.66 -7.57 -9.39
CA LEU A 12 29.31 -8.01 -8.03
C LEU A 12 29.13 -6.84 -7.05
N PHE A 13 29.91 -5.77 -7.16
CA PHE A 13 29.78 -4.58 -6.32
C PHE A 13 28.51 -3.77 -6.67
N LEU A 14 28.18 -3.66 -7.95
CA LEU A 14 26.91 -3.07 -8.43
C LEU A 14 25.69 -3.94 -8.07
N LEU A 15 25.83 -5.28 -8.07
CA LEU A 15 24.80 -6.20 -7.57
C LEU A 15 24.61 -6.14 -6.05
N ASN A 16 25.63 -5.69 -5.30
CA ASN A 16 25.58 -5.61 -3.83
C ASN A 16 24.99 -4.29 -3.31
N CYS A 17 24.93 -3.23 -4.13
CA CYS A 17 24.23 -1.98 -3.77
C CYS A 17 22.70 -2.10 -3.85
N ALA A 18 22.17 -3.05 -4.63
CA ALA A 18 20.73 -3.24 -4.80
C ALA A 18 20.01 -3.85 -3.58
N HIS A 19 20.74 -4.16 -2.51
CA HIS A 19 20.21 -4.81 -1.30
C HIS A 19 20.40 -3.96 -0.03
N ALA A 20 20.80 -2.69 -0.13
CA ALA A 20 20.92 -1.82 1.04
C ALA A 20 19.52 -1.40 1.52
N GLN A 21 19.16 -1.82 2.73
CA GLN A 21 17.92 -1.37 3.39
C GLN A 21 17.96 0.16 3.54
N LEU A 22 16.92 0.84 3.03
CA LEU A 22 16.82 2.29 3.18
C LEU A 22 16.51 2.64 4.64
N PRO A 23 17.30 3.54 5.25
CA PRO A 23 17.11 3.90 6.63
C PRO A 23 15.82 4.71 6.81
N ARG A 24 15.19 4.54 7.98
CA ARG A 24 13.93 5.22 8.33
C ARG A 24 14.08 6.20 9.49
N ASP A 25 15.27 6.26 10.10
CA ASP A 25 15.58 7.22 11.16
C ASP A 25 15.88 8.62 10.59
N CYS A 26 15.96 9.58 11.50
CA CYS A 26 16.18 10.98 11.18
C CYS A 26 17.63 11.43 11.36
N SER A 27 18.60 10.50 11.40
CA SER A 27 20.02 10.88 11.46
C SER A 27 20.47 11.53 10.14
N ASP A 28 21.42 12.45 10.22
CA ASP A 28 21.96 13.13 9.03
C ASP A 28 22.49 12.14 7.98
N ALA A 29 23.09 11.04 8.40
CA ALA A 29 23.59 10.00 7.51
C ALA A 29 22.44 9.33 6.75
N SER A 30 21.37 8.98 7.46
CA SER A 30 20.17 8.36 6.89
C SER A 30 19.45 9.29 5.93
N GLN A 31 19.30 10.56 6.29
CA GLN A 31 18.66 11.57 5.45
C GLN A 31 19.47 11.81 4.17
N LYS A 32 20.80 11.94 4.26
CA LYS A 32 21.65 12.08 3.06
C LYS A 32 21.59 10.88 2.13
N LEU A 33 21.57 9.67 2.68
CA LEU A 33 21.42 8.45 1.88
C LEU A 33 20.04 8.44 1.19
N LEU A 34 18.99 8.77 1.93
CA LEU A 34 17.64 8.80 1.40
C LEU A 34 17.48 9.83 0.28
N GLU A 35 18.05 11.03 0.45
CA GLU A 35 18.10 12.05 -0.60
C GLU A 35 18.87 11.58 -1.84
N ALA A 36 20.01 10.93 -1.68
CA ALA A 36 20.79 10.39 -2.80
C ALA A 36 20.02 9.32 -3.59
N GLU A 37 19.26 8.47 -2.90
CA GLU A 37 18.43 7.43 -3.52
C GLU A 37 17.20 8.02 -4.22
N VAL A 38 16.63 9.10 -3.68
CA VAL A 38 15.60 9.89 -4.38
C VAL A 38 16.14 10.47 -5.68
N GLN A 39 17.38 10.99 -5.71
CA GLN A 39 18.01 11.48 -6.94
C GLN A 39 18.27 10.38 -7.97
N GLN A 40 18.50 9.15 -7.52
CA GLN A 40 18.61 7.96 -8.39
C GLN A 40 17.26 7.43 -8.88
N GLY A 41 16.14 8.03 -8.45
CA GLY A 41 14.80 7.61 -8.84
C GLY A 41 14.30 6.38 -8.10
N ASN A 42 14.90 6.03 -6.94
CA ASN A 42 14.47 4.88 -6.15
C ASN A 42 13.05 5.13 -5.60
N PRO A 43 12.04 4.32 -5.99
CA PRO A 43 10.65 4.56 -5.62
C PRO A 43 10.41 4.40 -4.11
N LYS A 44 11.11 3.46 -3.45
CA LYS A 44 11.02 3.29 -2.00
C LYS A 44 11.59 4.50 -1.27
N ALA A 45 12.69 5.08 -1.77
CA ALA A 45 13.26 6.30 -1.20
C ALA A 45 12.32 7.49 -1.35
N GLN A 46 11.71 7.64 -2.52
CA GLN A 46 10.70 8.68 -2.79
C GLN A 46 9.50 8.56 -1.85
N TYR A 47 8.99 7.35 -1.64
CA TYR A 47 7.93 7.07 -0.65
C TYR A 47 8.38 7.44 0.77
N LEU A 48 9.54 6.96 1.22
CA LEU A 48 10.01 7.19 2.59
C LEU A 48 10.22 8.68 2.88
N LEU A 49 10.90 9.41 1.98
CA LEU A 49 11.11 10.85 2.15
C LEU A 49 9.81 11.63 2.01
N GLY A 50 8.97 11.24 1.05
CA GLY A 50 7.63 11.82 0.87
C GLY A 50 6.81 11.73 2.15
N THR A 51 6.73 10.54 2.74
CA THR A 51 6.05 10.30 4.01
C THR A 51 6.66 11.10 5.17
N GLN A 52 7.99 11.21 5.26
CA GLN A 52 8.66 12.03 6.28
C GLN A 52 8.27 13.51 6.16
N LEU A 53 8.22 14.06 4.94
CA LEU A 53 7.85 15.44 4.68
C LEU A 53 6.34 15.71 4.88
N LEU A 54 5.48 14.74 4.59
CA LEU A 54 4.04 14.83 4.84
C LEU A 54 3.71 14.84 6.34
N THR A 55 4.39 13.99 7.11
CA THR A 55 4.16 13.80 8.54
C THR A 55 4.93 14.80 9.41
N GLY A 56 6.06 15.31 8.93
CA GLY A 56 6.99 16.10 9.73
C GLY A 56 7.87 15.26 10.66
N GLN A 57 7.98 13.94 10.45
CA GLN A 57 8.64 12.99 11.35
C GLN A 57 10.08 13.39 11.70
N CYS A 58 10.83 13.95 10.76
CA CYS A 58 12.22 14.37 10.94
C CYS A 58 12.39 15.88 11.17
N GLY A 59 11.38 16.52 11.78
CA GLY A 59 11.44 17.92 12.17
C GLY A 59 11.25 18.92 11.02
N ARG A 60 11.15 18.43 9.77
CA ARG A 60 10.79 19.21 8.59
C ARG A 60 9.49 18.69 8.01
N LYS A 61 8.49 19.57 7.89
CA LYS A 61 7.25 19.32 7.17
C LYS A 61 7.20 20.17 5.90
N ASP A 62 6.94 19.51 4.78
CA ASP A 62 6.83 20.14 3.46
C ASP A 62 5.82 19.33 2.65
N SER A 63 4.53 19.64 2.81
CA SER A 63 3.47 18.81 2.25
C SER A 63 3.46 18.81 0.73
N ASP A 64 3.80 19.93 0.09
CA ASP A 64 3.84 20.04 -1.37
C ASP A 64 4.95 19.16 -1.96
N GLU A 65 6.16 19.20 -1.39
CA GLU A 65 7.24 18.32 -1.83
C GLU A 65 6.96 16.86 -1.48
N GLY A 66 6.35 16.60 -0.31
CA GLY A 66 5.92 15.28 0.10
C GLY A 66 4.96 14.63 -0.91
N VAL A 67 3.90 15.35 -1.33
CA VAL A 67 2.94 14.87 -2.34
C VAL A 67 3.65 14.61 -3.68
N LYS A 68 4.58 15.46 -4.10
CA LYS A 68 5.33 15.25 -5.35
C LYS A 68 6.17 13.98 -5.31
N LEU A 69 6.85 13.71 -4.21
CA LEU A 69 7.66 12.50 -4.04
C LEU A 69 6.80 11.23 -3.99
N GLU A 70 5.68 11.25 -3.26
CA GLU A 70 4.71 10.15 -3.27
C GLU A 70 4.15 9.91 -4.68
N THR A 71 3.88 10.98 -5.42
CA THR A 71 3.40 10.89 -6.81
C THR A 71 4.40 10.17 -7.71
N LYS A 72 5.69 10.56 -7.67
CA LYS A 72 6.75 9.90 -8.45
C LYS A 72 6.92 8.42 -8.07
N SER A 73 6.83 8.12 -6.78
CA SER A 73 6.93 6.74 -6.28
C SER A 73 5.76 5.88 -6.78
N ALA A 74 4.54 6.44 -6.73
CA ALA A 74 3.34 5.77 -7.21
C ALA A 74 3.34 5.57 -8.74
N GLU A 75 3.82 6.56 -9.50
CA GLU A 75 4.03 6.47 -10.96
C GLU A 75 5.02 5.35 -11.33
N SER A 76 6.03 5.14 -10.48
CA SER A 76 6.98 4.03 -10.59
C SER A 76 6.40 2.68 -10.14
N GLY A 77 5.13 2.65 -9.72
CA GLY A 77 4.39 1.44 -9.40
C GLY A 77 4.57 0.95 -7.96
N TYR A 78 5.12 1.76 -7.05
CA TYR A 78 5.36 1.36 -5.66
C TYR A 78 4.05 1.28 -4.86
N PRO A 79 3.63 0.08 -4.39
CA PRO A 79 2.29 -0.10 -3.84
C PRO A 79 1.98 0.75 -2.61
N PRO A 80 2.90 0.93 -1.63
CA PRO A 80 2.67 1.85 -0.52
C PRO A 80 2.39 3.29 -0.97
N ALA A 81 3.12 3.82 -1.96
CA ALA A 81 2.90 5.18 -2.45
C ALA A 81 1.58 5.33 -3.22
N ILE A 82 1.21 4.34 -4.02
CA ILE A 82 -0.11 4.30 -4.68
C ILE A 82 -1.22 4.37 -3.63
N HIS A 83 -1.07 3.62 -2.53
CA HIS A 83 -2.01 3.67 -1.41
C HIS A 83 -2.04 5.05 -0.73
N ILE A 84 -0.88 5.66 -0.45
CA ILE A 84 -0.80 7.00 0.14
C ILE A 84 -1.49 8.05 -0.74
N LEU A 85 -1.34 8.00 -2.06
CA LEU A 85 -2.11 8.87 -2.97
C LEU A 85 -3.62 8.68 -2.82
N GLY A 86 -4.09 7.45 -2.67
CA GLY A 86 -5.50 7.17 -2.35
C GLY A 86 -5.92 7.81 -1.04
N VAL A 87 -5.09 7.74 0.01
CA VAL A 87 -5.36 8.39 1.30
C VAL A 87 -5.43 9.91 1.18
N ILE A 88 -4.52 10.51 0.42
CA ILE A 88 -4.49 11.95 0.15
C ILE A 88 -5.76 12.38 -0.59
N LEU A 89 -6.11 11.70 -1.69
CA LEU A 89 -7.30 11.99 -2.49
C LEU A 89 -8.60 11.82 -1.69
N ARG A 90 -8.68 10.80 -0.83
CA ARG A 90 -9.83 10.60 0.06
C ARG A 90 -10.04 11.81 0.98
N LYS A 91 -8.95 12.41 1.46
CA LYS A 91 -8.99 13.55 2.38
C LYS A 91 -9.27 14.87 1.65
N GLU A 92 -8.60 15.10 0.53
CA GLU A 92 -8.62 16.39 -0.17
C GLU A 92 -9.78 16.53 -1.13
N ARG A 93 -10.32 15.41 -1.61
CA ARG A 93 -11.37 15.38 -2.62
C ARG A 93 -12.52 14.47 -2.20
N SER A 94 -12.44 13.19 -2.54
CA SER A 94 -13.56 12.27 -2.35
C SER A 94 -13.08 10.83 -2.24
N ILE A 95 -13.87 10.00 -1.55
CA ILE A 95 -13.62 8.56 -1.51
C ILE A 95 -13.76 7.93 -2.91
N GLN A 96 -14.62 8.49 -3.77
CA GLN A 96 -14.80 8.08 -5.16
C GLN A 96 -13.49 8.16 -5.96
N GLU A 97 -12.75 9.26 -5.82
CA GLU A 97 -11.46 9.45 -6.48
C GLU A 97 -10.33 8.62 -5.86
N ALA A 98 -10.45 8.21 -4.60
CA ALA A 98 -9.46 7.39 -3.91
C ALA A 98 -9.55 5.90 -4.27
N VAL A 99 -10.75 5.39 -4.55
CA VAL A 99 -11.00 3.96 -4.82
C VAL A 99 -10.08 3.37 -5.91
N PRO A 100 -9.85 4.02 -7.07
CA PRO A 100 -8.93 3.51 -8.08
C PRO A 100 -7.51 3.28 -7.57
N PHE A 101 -7.04 4.13 -6.66
CA PHE A 101 -5.70 4.01 -6.07
C PHE A 101 -5.64 2.86 -5.08
N PHE A 102 -6.65 2.70 -4.23
CA PHE A 102 -6.72 1.54 -3.34
C PHE A 102 -6.81 0.23 -4.12
N LEU A 103 -7.60 0.18 -5.20
CA LEU A 103 -7.63 -0.97 -6.12
C LEU A 103 -6.25 -1.25 -6.72
N GLY A 104 -5.56 -0.23 -7.23
CA GLY A 104 -4.22 -0.38 -7.82
C GLY A 104 -3.17 -0.89 -6.82
N ALA A 105 -3.24 -0.44 -5.56
CA ALA A 105 -2.36 -0.91 -4.50
C ALA A 105 -2.70 -2.36 -4.09
N ALA A 106 -3.98 -2.71 -3.95
CA ALA A 106 -4.43 -4.08 -3.66
C ALA A 106 -4.04 -5.06 -4.77
N GLN A 107 -4.15 -4.67 -6.04
CA GLN A 107 -3.71 -5.46 -7.20
C GLN A 107 -2.21 -5.76 -7.20
N LYS A 108 -1.42 -4.95 -6.47
CA LYS A 108 0.02 -5.15 -6.28
C LYS A 108 0.34 -5.80 -4.93
N GLY A 109 -0.66 -6.35 -4.23
CA GLY A 109 -0.48 -7.10 -2.99
C GLY A 109 -0.36 -6.24 -1.73
N PHE A 110 -0.68 -4.95 -1.78
CA PHE A 110 -0.66 -4.07 -0.61
C PHE A 110 -1.93 -4.21 0.22
N ARG A 111 -1.90 -5.15 1.19
CA ARG A 111 -3.06 -5.59 1.97
C ARG A 111 -3.83 -4.50 2.72
N LEU A 112 -3.16 -3.43 3.14
CA LEU A 112 -3.85 -2.30 3.80
C LEU A 112 -4.89 -1.64 2.87
N ALA A 113 -4.65 -1.65 1.56
CA ALA A 113 -5.59 -1.10 0.59
C ALA A 113 -6.89 -1.91 0.46
N GLU A 114 -6.86 -3.22 0.73
CA GLU A 114 -8.06 -4.08 0.74
C GLU A 114 -8.99 -3.67 1.90
N VAL A 115 -8.42 -3.31 3.05
CA VAL A 115 -9.16 -2.80 4.21
C VAL A 115 -9.74 -1.41 3.91
N ASP A 116 -8.98 -0.52 3.28
CA ASP A 116 -9.48 0.79 2.88
C ASP A 116 -10.59 0.71 1.82
N LEU A 117 -10.53 -0.27 0.90
CA LEU A 117 -11.65 -0.56 -0.01
C LEU A 117 -12.89 -1.01 0.75
N ALA A 118 -12.73 -1.88 1.75
CA ALA A 118 -13.85 -2.31 2.57
C ALA A 118 -14.52 -1.13 3.30
N PHE A 119 -13.73 -0.21 3.86
CA PHE A 119 -14.25 1.01 4.47
C PHE A 119 -14.82 2.00 3.45
N ALA A 120 -14.24 2.09 2.25
CA ALA A 120 -14.74 2.96 1.18
C ALA A 120 -16.21 2.67 0.85
N TYR A 121 -16.62 1.40 0.88
CA TYR A 121 -18.00 0.98 0.62
C TYR A 121 -18.84 0.80 1.89
N GLY A 122 -18.29 1.12 3.06
CA GLY A 122 -18.91 0.90 4.36
C GLY A 122 -20.10 1.82 4.65
N GLU A 123 -20.70 1.61 5.83
CA GLU A 123 -21.79 2.43 6.35
C GLU A 123 -21.37 3.91 6.45
N GLY A 124 -22.26 4.83 6.08
CA GLY A 124 -21.99 6.27 6.12
C GLY A 124 -21.11 6.81 4.97
N SER A 125 -20.61 5.95 4.07
CA SER A 125 -19.89 6.38 2.87
C SER A 125 -20.86 6.90 1.78
N PRO A 126 -20.49 7.94 1.01
CA PRO A 126 -21.27 8.40 -0.14
C PRO A 126 -21.33 7.38 -1.29
N ILE A 127 -20.49 6.35 -1.28
CA ILE A 127 -20.55 5.20 -2.21
C ILE A 127 -20.94 3.90 -1.52
N LYS A 128 -21.66 3.98 -0.38
CA LYS A 128 -22.06 2.82 0.41
C LYS A 128 -22.56 1.65 -0.45
N ASN A 129 -21.98 0.49 -0.20
CA ASN A 129 -22.39 -0.80 -0.75
C ASN A 129 -21.95 -1.90 0.24
N LEU A 130 -22.84 -2.24 1.17
CA LEU A 130 -22.51 -3.18 2.25
C LEU A 130 -22.11 -4.58 1.74
N PRO A 131 -22.76 -5.15 0.70
CA PRO A 131 -22.30 -6.41 0.10
C PRO A 131 -20.85 -6.34 -0.40
N LEU A 132 -20.47 -5.24 -1.07
CA LEU A 132 -19.11 -5.06 -1.57
C LEU A 132 -18.10 -4.79 -0.45
N SER A 133 -18.49 -4.03 0.58
CA SER A 133 -17.69 -3.83 1.80
C SER A 133 -17.38 -5.16 2.49
N TYR A 134 -18.40 -6.03 2.65
CA TYR A 134 -18.24 -7.37 3.21
C TYR A 134 -17.29 -8.24 2.38
N ALA A 135 -17.42 -8.19 1.05
CA ALA A 135 -16.55 -8.94 0.14
C ALA A 135 -15.08 -8.48 0.27
N TRP A 136 -14.80 -7.18 0.33
CA TRP A 136 -13.43 -6.66 0.54
C TRP A 136 -12.85 -7.02 1.90
N PHE A 137 -13.64 -6.94 2.98
CA PHE A 137 -13.19 -7.43 4.29
C PHE A 137 -12.86 -8.92 4.27
N SER A 138 -13.60 -9.72 3.48
CA SER A 138 -13.34 -11.15 3.34
C SER A 138 -12.02 -11.43 2.60
N VAL A 139 -11.67 -10.62 1.60
CA VAL A 139 -10.35 -10.71 0.95
C VAL A 139 -9.26 -10.37 1.95
N ALA A 140 -9.37 -9.24 2.64
CA ALA A 140 -8.38 -8.82 3.64
C ALA A 140 -8.18 -9.88 4.75
N GLU A 141 -9.27 -10.48 5.23
CA GLU A 141 -9.22 -11.56 6.23
C GLU A 141 -8.50 -12.81 5.69
N SER A 142 -8.72 -13.16 4.43
CA SER A 142 -8.12 -14.35 3.80
C SER A 142 -6.59 -14.29 3.73
N HIS A 143 -6.02 -13.08 3.77
CA HIS A 143 -4.59 -12.83 3.69
C HIS A 143 -3.94 -12.50 5.03
N GLU A 144 -4.71 -12.32 6.10
CA GLU A 144 -4.20 -11.84 7.37
C GLU A 144 -3.82 -12.99 8.30
N GLU A 145 -2.55 -13.00 8.70
CA GLU A 145 -1.96 -14.02 9.56
C GLU A 145 -1.89 -13.55 11.02
N LYS A 146 -1.88 -12.23 11.27
CA LYS A 146 -1.81 -11.66 12.62
C LYS A 146 -3.14 -11.80 13.33
N ALA A 147 -3.13 -12.43 14.51
CA ALA A 147 -4.33 -12.78 15.25
C ALA A 147 -5.21 -11.55 15.57
N GLU A 148 -4.62 -10.44 15.99
CA GLU A 148 -5.34 -9.23 16.37
C GLU A 148 -6.06 -8.61 15.18
N LEU A 149 -5.37 -8.55 14.04
CA LEU A 149 -5.92 -7.94 12.84
C LEU A 149 -6.97 -8.87 12.21
N LYS A 150 -6.77 -10.19 12.26
CA LYS A 150 -7.79 -11.17 11.87
C LYS A 150 -9.05 -11.06 12.73
N GLN A 151 -8.91 -10.88 14.04
CA GLN A 151 -10.06 -10.67 14.93
C GLN A 151 -10.82 -9.38 14.57
N PHE A 152 -10.11 -8.29 14.30
CA PHE A 152 -10.71 -7.03 13.85
C PHE A 152 -11.52 -7.21 12.55
N LEU A 153 -10.97 -7.92 11.57
CA LEU A 153 -11.64 -8.18 10.28
C LEU A 153 -12.88 -9.07 10.48
N ALA A 154 -12.78 -10.13 11.26
CA ALA A 154 -13.90 -11.02 11.59
C ALA A 154 -15.03 -10.28 12.33
N SER A 155 -14.70 -9.38 13.25
CA SER A 155 -15.69 -8.53 13.93
C SER A 155 -16.43 -7.61 12.96
N ASN A 156 -15.73 -7.01 12.00
CA ASN A 156 -16.35 -6.18 10.97
C ASN A 156 -17.27 -7.01 10.05
N LEU A 157 -16.83 -8.19 9.63
CA LEU A 157 -17.65 -9.12 8.84
C LEU A 157 -18.94 -9.51 9.56
N LYS A 158 -18.85 -9.86 10.86
CA LYS A 158 -20.03 -10.18 11.69
C LYS A 158 -20.99 -8.98 11.81
N MET A 159 -20.45 -7.79 12.04
CA MET A 159 -21.26 -6.57 12.13
C MET A 159 -21.98 -6.29 10.81
N LEU A 160 -21.29 -6.39 9.67
CA LEU A 160 -21.87 -6.17 8.35
C LEU A 160 -22.95 -7.20 8.03
N ALA A 161 -22.70 -8.47 8.33
CA ALA A 161 -23.69 -9.53 8.14
C ALA A 161 -24.96 -9.27 8.95
N GLY A 162 -24.85 -8.80 10.19
CA GLY A 162 -26.00 -8.43 11.03
C GLY A 162 -26.79 -7.20 10.55
N LYS A 163 -26.27 -6.43 9.59
CA LYS A 163 -26.93 -5.25 9.01
C LYS A 163 -27.59 -5.51 7.65
N MET A 164 -27.35 -6.68 7.05
CA MET A 164 -27.83 -7.05 5.73
C MET A 164 -28.93 -8.10 5.83
N GLY A 165 -29.94 -8.01 4.97
CA GLY A 165 -30.93 -9.08 4.80
C GLY A 165 -30.39 -10.20 3.90
N ASP A 166 -31.12 -11.31 3.81
CA ASP A 166 -30.70 -12.53 3.08
C ASP A 166 -30.29 -12.24 1.63
N ALA A 167 -31.04 -11.40 0.91
CA ALA A 167 -30.73 -11.04 -0.48
C ALA A 167 -29.40 -10.27 -0.62
N ASP A 168 -29.12 -9.35 0.30
CA ASP A 168 -27.85 -8.61 0.31
C ASP A 168 -26.69 -9.51 0.73
N MET A 169 -26.92 -10.44 1.66
CA MET A 169 -25.93 -11.45 2.05
C MET A 169 -25.60 -12.40 0.90
N GLU A 170 -26.58 -12.84 0.14
CA GLU A 170 -26.36 -13.66 -1.06
C GLU A 170 -25.47 -12.92 -2.07
N LYS A 171 -25.79 -11.66 -2.34
CA LYS A 171 -24.95 -10.80 -3.20
C LYS A 171 -23.53 -10.61 -2.63
N ALA A 172 -23.40 -10.46 -1.30
CA ALA A 172 -22.12 -10.32 -0.63
C ALA A 172 -21.25 -11.57 -0.82
N ASN A 173 -21.83 -12.76 -0.73
CA ASN A 173 -21.15 -14.03 -0.93
C ASN A 173 -20.68 -14.21 -2.38
N GLN A 174 -21.52 -13.87 -3.36
CA GLN A 174 -21.13 -13.91 -4.78
C GLN A 174 -19.97 -12.94 -5.07
N LEU A 175 -20.03 -11.71 -4.54
CA LEU A 175 -18.95 -10.74 -4.67
C LEU A 175 -17.67 -11.21 -3.96
N LYS A 176 -17.79 -11.81 -2.79
CA LYS A 176 -16.68 -12.40 -2.05
C LYS A 176 -15.97 -13.47 -2.86
N GLU A 177 -16.70 -14.42 -3.44
CA GLU A 177 -16.11 -15.48 -4.27
C GLU A 177 -15.36 -14.89 -5.46
N LYS A 178 -15.97 -13.94 -6.16
CA LYS A 178 -15.33 -13.25 -7.28
C LYS A 178 -14.05 -12.53 -6.83
N LEU A 179 -14.10 -11.74 -5.75
CA LEU A 179 -12.95 -10.98 -5.28
C LEU A 179 -11.84 -11.88 -4.72
N LEU A 180 -12.18 -13.01 -4.08
CA LEU A 180 -11.20 -14.01 -3.68
C LEU A 180 -10.55 -14.69 -4.89
N SER A 181 -11.28 -14.91 -5.98
CA SER A 181 -10.68 -15.37 -7.23
C SER A 181 -9.71 -14.33 -7.81
N ASP A 182 -10.11 -13.06 -7.82
CA ASP A 182 -9.34 -11.97 -8.43
C ASP A 182 -8.10 -11.56 -7.60
N PHE A 183 -8.23 -11.54 -6.26
CA PHE A 183 -7.22 -10.99 -5.34
C PHE A 183 -6.62 -12.03 -4.38
N GLY A 184 -7.31 -13.14 -4.13
CA GLY A 184 -6.94 -14.15 -3.13
C GLY A 184 -5.58 -14.79 -3.39
N SER A 185 -5.17 -14.90 -4.66
CA SER A 185 -3.89 -15.47 -5.07
C SER A 185 -2.77 -14.44 -5.26
N ILE A 186 -3.06 -13.14 -5.19
CA ILE A 186 -2.05 -12.09 -5.37
C ILE A 186 -1.03 -12.20 -4.23
N PRO A 187 0.29 -12.32 -4.51
CA PRO A 187 1.30 -12.35 -3.47
C PRO A 187 1.31 -11.07 -2.64
N ARG A 188 1.51 -11.20 -1.32
CA ARG A 188 1.68 -10.03 -0.44
C ARG A 188 2.89 -9.22 -0.89
N PHE A 189 2.72 -7.91 -1.03
CA PHE A 189 3.84 -6.99 -1.20
C PHE A 189 4.75 -7.10 0.02
N LYS A 190 6.01 -7.47 -0.22
CA LYS A 190 7.07 -7.47 0.79
C LYS A 190 7.92 -6.25 0.51
N ASP A 191 7.88 -5.30 1.44
CA ASP A 191 8.90 -4.27 1.47
C ASP A 191 10.18 -4.96 1.95
N ASP A 192 11.12 -5.24 1.04
CA ASP A 192 12.27 -6.09 1.34
C ASP A 192 12.97 -5.60 2.64
N PRO A 193 13.23 -6.53 3.58
CA PRO A 193 13.87 -6.24 4.85
C PRO A 193 15.33 -5.83 4.68
#